data_AF-A0A644YU91-F1
#
_entry.id   AF-A0A644YU91-F1
#
_cell.length_a   1.000
_cell.length_b   1.000
_cell.length_c   1.000
_cell.angle_alpha   90.00
_cell.angle_beta   90.00
_cell.angle_gamma   90.00
#
_symmetry.space_group_name_H-M   'P 1'
#
loop_
_entity.id
_entity.type
_entity.pdbx_description
1 polymer ?
#
loop_
_entity_poly.entity_id
_entity_poly.type
_entity_poly.pdbx_seq_one_letter_code
_entity_poly.pdbx_strand_id
1 'polypeptide(L)' 'MKTAIQLEVTFDQVLSLVKRLPKKDKIRLTKELEKDIIDTKLTKLLKSFKTEDLYLSDIESEVESVRQEIYEKQNG' A
#
# COMPACT_ATOMS: atom_id res chain seq x y z
N MET A 1 -19.86 33.72 9.06
CA MET A 1 -18.80 33.63 8.03
C MET A 1 -17.75 32.64 8.54
N LYS A 2 -17.61 31.45 7.93
CA LYS A 2 -16.53 30.52 8.29
C LYS A 2 -15.29 30.96 7.52
N THR A 3 -14.41 31.70 8.18
CA THR A 3 -13.11 32.08 7.61
C THR A 3 -12.29 30.80 7.48
N ALA A 4 -12.12 30.31 6.25
CA ALA A 4 -11.17 29.23 5.97
C ALA A 4 -9.77 29.84 6.14
N ILE A 5 -9.19 29.65 7.32
CA ILE A 5 -7.81 30.04 7.59
C ILE A 5 -6.94 29.11 6.75
N GLN A 6 -6.40 29.63 5.64
CA GLN A 6 -5.32 28.98 4.90
C GLN A 6 -4.07 29.04 5.78
N LEU A 7 -3.94 28.06 6.68
CA LEU A 7 -2.77 27.90 7.51
C LEU A 7 -1.68 27.30 6.61
N GLU A 8 -0.81 28.13 6.05
CA GLU A 8 0.43 27.67 5.45
C GLU A 8 1.34 27.15 6.57
N VAL A 9 1.16 25.89 6.94
CA VAL A 9 1.96 25.24 7.98
C VAL A 9 3.18 24.60 7.33
N THR A 10 4.35 25.09 7.72
CA THR A 10 5.62 24.49 7.32
C THR A 10 5.83 23.14 8.03
N PHE A 11 6.64 22.26 7.45
CA PHE A 11 6.98 20.98 8.06
C PHE A 11 7.53 21.14 9.48
N ASP A 12 8.39 22.15 9.70
CA ASP A 12 9.00 22.41 11.01
C ASP A 12 7.96 22.80 12.07
N GLN A 13 6.92 23.55 11.69
CA GLN A 13 5.81 23.87 12.58
C GLN A 13 5.03 22.60 12.96
N VAL A 14 4.73 21.72 11.99
CA VAL A 14 4.10 20.42 12.28
C VAL A 14 4.99 19.58 13.21
N LEU A 15 6.28 19.50 12.92
CA LEU A 15 7.24 18.74 13.74
C LEU A 15 7.30 19.28 15.18
N SER A 16 7.27 20.59 15.35
CA SER A 16 7.26 21.23 16.67
C SER A 16 6.03 20.85 17.49
N LEU A 17 4.85 20.72 16.85
CA LEU A 17 3.61 20.30 17.49
C LEU A 17 3.68 18.82 17.89
N VAL A 18 4.15 17.96 16.99
CA VAL A 18 4.32 16.53 17.27
C VAL A 18 5.29 16.29 18.43
N LYS A 19 6.38 17.06 18.51
CA LYS A 19 7.34 16.97 19.63
C LYS A 19 6.71 17.28 20.99
N ARG A 20 5.70 18.15 21.05
CA ARG A 20 4.99 18.55 22.28
C ARG A 20 3.91 17.55 22.71
N LEU A 21 3.50 16.62 21.83
CA LEU A 21 2.48 15.63 22.16
C LEU A 21 2.91 14.70 23.32
N PRO A 22 1.98 14.30 24.19
CA PRO A 22 2.24 13.28 25.20
C PRO A 22 2.54 11.93 24.52
N LYS A 23 3.27 11.06 25.23
CA LYS A 23 3.79 9.78 24.68
C LYS A 23 2.68 8.92 24.06
N LYS A 24 1.50 8.87 24.68
CA LYS A 24 0.35 8.11 24.20
C LYS A 24 -0.14 8.59 22.83
N ASP A 25 -0.20 9.90 22.63
CA ASP A 25 -0.68 10.49 21.38
C ASP A 25 0.37 10.41 20.27
N LYS A 26 1.67 10.45 20.61
CA LYS A 26 2.75 10.14 19.67
C LYS A 26 2.63 8.72 19.12
N ILE A 27 2.41 7.73 20.00
CA ILE A 27 2.22 6.33 19.60
C ILE A 27 1.01 6.18 18.67
N ARG A 28 -0.10 6.86 18.99
CA ARG A 28 -1.30 6.86 18.14
C ARG A 28 -1.01 7.48 16.78
N LEU A 29 -0.35 8.63 16.74
CA LEU A 29 0.01 9.32 15.50
C LEU A 29 0.91 8.47 14.62
N THR A 30 1.90 7.78 15.18
CA THR A 30 2.76 6.86 14.43
C THR A 30 1.96 5.76 13.73
N LYS A 31 0.99 5.15 14.42
CA LYS A 31 0.14 4.09 13.83
C LYS A 31 -0.71 4.59 12.67
N GLU A 32 -1.26 5.80 12.78
CA GLU A 32 -2.05 6.39 11.69
C GLU A 32 -1.16 6.75 10.49
N LEU A 33 0.03 7.33 10.73
CA LEU A 33 1.00 7.60 9.66
C LEU A 33 1.51 6.32 8.98
N GLU A 34 1.69 5.23 9.74
CA GLU A 34 2.07 3.94 9.20
C GLU A 34 1.00 3.38 8.25
N LYS A 35 -0.29 3.49 8.59
CA LYS A 35 -1.39 3.06 7.71
C LYS A 35 -1.39 3.82 6.38
N ASP A 36 -1.28 5.15 6.42
CA ASP A 36 -1.24 5.99 5.21
C ASP A 36 -0.03 5.63 4.31
N ILE A 37 1.12 5.32 4.93
CA ILE A 37 2.32 4.91 4.20
C ILE A 37 2.17 3.48 3.65
N ILE A 38 1.52 2.57 4.37
CA ILE A 38 1.27 1.20 3.92
C ILE A 38 0.45 1.21 2.62
N ASP A 39 -0.60 2.02 2.55
CA ASP A 39 -1.41 2.12 1.34
C ASP A 39 -0.60 2.63 0.15
N THR A 40 0.29 3.60 0.39
CA THR A 40 1.20 4.13 -0.64
C THR A 40 2.22 3.08 -1.08
N LYS A 41 2.79 2.30 -0.14
CA LYS A 41 3.75 1.22 -0.42
C LYS A 41 3.10 0.06 -1.16
N LEU A 42 1.90 -0.37 -0.74
CA LEU A 42 1.12 -1.40 -1.41
C LEU A 42 0.75 -0.95 -2.82
N THR A 43 0.29 0.29 -2.98
CA THR A 43 0.01 0.87 -4.30
C THR A 43 1.26 0.87 -5.18
N LYS A 44 2.43 1.24 -4.62
CA LYS A 44 3.71 1.21 -5.34
C LYS A 44 4.08 -0.22 -5.77
N LEU A 45 3.87 -1.21 -4.90
CA LEU A 45 4.13 -2.62 -5.18
C LEU A 45 3.19 -3.17 -6.26
N LEU A 46 1.89 -2.89 -6.16
CA LEU A 46 0.91 -3.29 -7.17
C LEU A 46 1.22 -2.66 -8.54
N LYS A 47 1.67 -1.40 -8.55
CA LYS A 47 2.15 -0.75 -9.78
C LYS A 47 3.39 -1.44 -10.38
N SER A 48 4.29 -1.99 -9.56
CA SER A 48 5.45 -2.72 -10.10
C SER A 48 5.09 -4.08 -10.72
N PHE A 49 3.96 -4.68 -10.34
CA PHE A 49 3.45 -5.90 -10.97
C PHE A 49 2.56 -5.63 -12.17
N LYS A 50 2.16 -4.37 -12.41
CA LYS A 50 1.34 -4.01 -13.57
C LYS A 50 2.20 -4.12 -14.83
N THR A 51 1.77 -4.96 -15.76
CA THR A 51 2.37 -5.11 -17.09
C THR A 51 1.29 -4.89 -18.17
N GLU A 52 1.68 -4.33 -19.31
CA GLU A 52 0.83 -4.27 -20.51
C GLU A 52 1.05 -5.49 -21.43
N ASP A 53 2.10 -6.27 -21.15
CA ASP A 53 2.49 -7.47 -21.89
C ASP A 53 1.97 -8.75 -21.20
N LEU A 54 0.69 -8.77 -20.81
CA LEU A 54 0.02 -9.97 -20.31
C LEU A 54 -1.14 -10.30 -21.24
N TYR A 55 -1.00 -11.38 -21.99
CA TYR A 55 -1.99 -11.83 -22.96
C TYR A 55 -2.78 -13.04 -22.42
N LEU A 56 -3.96 -13.29 -22.99
CA LEU A 56 -4.80 -14.43 -22.61
C LEU A 56 -4.05 -15.77 -22.74
N SER A 57 -3.19 -15.90 -23.76
CA SER A 57 -2.37 -17.08 -23.99
C SER A 57 -1.39 -17.37 -22.84
N ASP A 58 -0.85 -16.33 -22.20
CA ASP A 58 0.06 -16.48 -21.06
C ASP A 58 -0.69 -17.04 -19.85
N ILE A 59 -1.93 -16.59 -19.65
CA ILE A 59 -2.82 -17.08 -18.60
C ILE A 59 -3.23 -18.53 -18.86
N GLU A 60 -3.63 -18.86 -20.09
CA GLU A 60 -4.02 -20.21 -20.50
C GLU A 60 -2.87 -21.21 -20.31
N SER A 61 -1.65 -20.83 -20.71
CA SER A 61 -0.45 -21.65 -20.54
C SER A 61 -0.18 -21.97 -19.06
N GLU A 62 -0.28 -20.98 -18.18
CA GLU A 62 -0.06 -21.19 -16.73
C GLU A 62 -1.16 -22.09 -16.13
N VAL A 63 -2.42 -21.85 -16.49
CA VAL A 63 -3.56 -22.64 -15.99
C VAL A 63 -3.43 -24.11 -16.39
N GLU A 64 -3.08 -24.40 -17.65
CA GLU A 64 -2.91 -25.78 -18.10
C GLU A 64 -1.68 -26.45 -17.45
N SER A 65 -0.59 -25.71 -17.25
CA SER A 65 0.57 -26.21 -16.50
C SER A 65 0.18 -26.64 -15.09
N VAL A 66 -0.53 -25.78 -14.34
CA VAL A 66 -0.99 -26.09 -12.99
C VAL A 66 -2.02 -27.24 -12.99
N ARG A 67 -2.94 -27.27 -13.96
CA ARG A 67 -3.93 -28.35 -14.09
C ARG A 67 -3.25 -29.70 -14.31
N GLN A 68 -2.21 -29.73 -15.14
CA GLN A 68 -1.43 -30.94 -15.39
C GLN A 68 -0.69 -31.39 -14.12
N GLU A 69 -0.04 -30.49 -13.39
CA GLU A 69 0.63 -30.82 -12.13
C GLU A 69 -0.35 -31.42 -11.10
N ILE A 70 -1.56 -30.85 -10.99
CA ILE A 70 -2.61 -31.38 -10.11
C ILE A 70 -3.05 -32.77 -10.56
N TYR A 71 -3.24 -32.98 -11.86
CA TYR A 71 -3.64 -34.28 -12.40
C TYR A 71 -2.58 -35.35 -12.14
N GLU A 72 -1.30 -35.03 -12.37
CA GLU A 72 -0.17 -35.91 -12.09
C GLU A 72 -0.06 -36.25 -10.60
N LYS A 73 -0.31 -35.30 -9.71
CA LYS A 73 -0.36 -35.56 -8.25
C LYS A 73 -1.52 -36.44 -7.81
N GLN A 74 -2.63 -36.43 -8.55
CA GLN A 74 -3.83 -37.22 -8.21
C GLN A 74 -3.83 -38.61 -8.83
N ASN A 75 -3.20 -38.77 -9.99
CA ASN A 75 -3.27 -39.99 -10.80
C ASN A 75 -1.91 -40.64 -11.13
N GLY A 76 -0.80 -40.07 -10.65
CA GLY A 76 0.56 -40.65 -10.67
C GLY A 76 0.95 -41.25 -9.33
#